data_AF-A0A1M6MUT3-F1
#
_entry.id   AF-A0A1M6MUT3-F1
#
_cell.length_a   1.000
_cell.length_b   1.000
_cell.length_c   1.000
_cell.angle_alpha   90.00
_cell.angle_beta   90.00
_cell.angle_gamma   90.00
#
_symmetry.space_group_name_H-M   'P 1'
#
loop_
_entity.id
_entity.type
_entity.pdbx_description
1 polymer ?
#
loop_
_entity_poly.entity_id
_entity_poly.type
_entity_poly.pdbx_seq_one_letter_code
_entity_poly.pdbx_strand_id
1 'polypeptide(L)'
;MNRRQKKKQYKKIHGYNPPKEWQVVAGGTALKNGDLVIPEENVERIAEIMCKGFDAFKEALTKTMEAVGNLFLIAADGLRGDNTGQQLLIEQQEPAVVLATALAERRKKECNRKRLRQWHR
;
A
#
# COMPACT_ATOMS: atom_id res chain seq x y z
N MET A 1 -9.57 -48.64 -33.17
CA MET A 1 -8.95 -49.39 -32.05
C MET A 1 -9.53 -48.94 -30.71
N ASN A 2 -10.21 -49.83 -29.98
CA ASN A 2 -10.92 -49.54 -28.73
C ASN A 2 -9.97 -49.16 -27.58
N ARG A 3 -10.46 -48.40 -26.57
CA ARG A 3 -9.66 -47.95 -25.40
C ARG A 3 -8.93 -49.11 -24.71
N ARG A 4 -9.58 -50.27 -24.57
CA ARG A 4 -8.96 -51.49 -24.01
C ARG A 4 -7.78 -51.99 -24.85
N GLN A 5 -7.91 -51.95 -26.18
CA GLN A 5 -6.85 -52.39 -27.10
C GLN A 5 -5.67 -51.42 -27.07
N LYS A 6 -5.92 -50.10 -27.05
CA LYS A 6 -4.87 -49.08 -26.89
C LYS A 6 -4.07 -49.27 -25.59
N LYS A 7 -4.76 -49.56 -24.47
CA LYS A 7 -4.11 -49.87 -23.18
C LYS A 7 -3.23 -51.12 -23.27
N LYS A 8 -3.72 -52.19 -23.89
CA LYS A 8 -2.94 -53.42 -24.11
C LYS A 8 -1.71 -53.16 -24.98
N GLN A 9 -1.85 -52.40 -26.06
CA GLN A 9 -0.75 -52.02 -26.94
C GLN A 9 0.30 -51.18 -26.20
N TYR A 10 -0.14 -50.17 -25.44
CA TYR A 10 0.75 -49.34 -24.63
C TYR A 10 1.55 -50.18 -23.63
N LYS A 11 0.87 -51.08 -22.91
CA LYS A 11 1.53 -52.00 -21.97
C LYS A 11 2.50 -52.95 -22.66
N LYS A 12 2.21 -53.37 -23.90
CA LYS A 12 3.10 -54.20 -24.71
C LYS A 12 4.38 -53.46 -25.14
N ILE A 13 4.28 -52.17 -25.46
CA ILE A 13 5.43 -51.34 -25.91
C ILE A 13 6.26 -50.84 -24.72
N HIS A 14 5.60 -50.37 -23.65
CA HIS A 14 6.26 -49.66 -22.55
C HIS A 14 6.40 -50.48 -21.25
N GLY A 15 5.73 -51.64 -21.13
CA GLY A 15 5.83 -52.51 -19.95
C GLY A 15 4.99 -52.09 -18.74
N TYR A 16 4.49 -50.86 -18.69
CA TYR A 16 3.63 -50.34 -17.61
C TYR A 16 2.27 -49.83 -18.13
N ASN A 17 1.34 -49.51 -17.21
CA ASN A 17 0.03 -48.96 -17.59
C ASN A 17 0.17 -47.51 -18.09
N PRO A 18 -0.60 -47.09 -19.10
CA PRO A 18 -0.60 -45.68 -19.52
C PRO A 18 -0.98 -44.77 -18.34
N PRO A 19 -0.37 -43.57 -18.24
CA PRO A 19 -0.72 -42.58 -17.23
C PRO A 19 -2.23 -42.34 -17.21
N LYS A 20 -2.79 -42.17 -16.01
CA LYS A 20 -4.21 -41.87 -15.86
C LYS A 20 -4.42 -40.43 -16.32
N GLU A 21 -4.89 -40.25 -17.54
CA GLU A 21 -5.33 -38.94 -18.00
C GLU A 21 -6.51 -38.48 -17.12
N TRP A 22 -6.53 -37.18 -16.84
CA TRP A 22 -7.52 -36.46 -16.02
C TRP A 22 -7.35 -36.62 -14.50
N GLN A 23 -6.66 -35.66 -13.88
CA GLN A 23 -7.00 -35.21 -12.53
C GLN A 23 -7.64 -33.83 -12.68
N VAL A 24 -8.94 -33.76 -12.39
CA VAL A 24 -9.58 -32.47 -12.12
C VAL A 24 -8.97 -31.98 -10.81
N VAL A 25 -8.08 -30.99 -10.89
CA VAL A 25 -7.56 -30.34 -9.70
C VAL A 25 -8.70 -29.45 -9.19
N ALA A 26 -9.14 -29.70 -7.95
CA ALA A 26 -10.21 -28.94 -7.32
C ALA A 26 -9.91 -27.44 -7.42
N GLY A 27 -10.85 -26.65 -7.97
CA GLY A 27 -10.67 -25.21 -8.24
C GLY A 27 -10.85 -24.78 -9.70
N GLY A 28 -11.23 -25.69 -10.60
CA GLY A 28 -11.60 -25.35 -11.98
C GLY A 28 -10.44 -25.22 -12.96
N THR A 29 -9.20 -25.49 -12.53
CA THR A 29 -8.03 -25.54 -13.40
C THR A 29 -7.83 -26.98 -13.90
N ALA A 30 -7.72 -27.13 -15.22
CA ALA A 30 -7.48 -28.43 -15.85
C ALA A 30 -6.03 -28.51 -16.33
N LEU A 31 -5.34 -29.60 -16.02
CA LEU A 31 -4.00 -29.86 -16.55
C LEU A 31 -4.13 -30.70 -17.82
N LYS A 32 -3.78 -30.14 -18.98
CA LYS A 32 -3.75 -30.86 -20.26
C LYS A 32 -2.32 -30.93 -20.77
N ASN A 33 -1.76 -32.12 -20.87
CA ASN A 33 -0.44 -32.36 -21.49
C ASN A 33 0.73 -31.53 -20.92
N GLY A 34 0.68 -31.16 -19.63
CA GLY A 34 1.69 -30.32 -18.98
C GLY A 34 1.37 -28.83 -18.98
N ASP A 35 0.35 -28.40 -19.72
CA ASP A 35 -0.12 -27.02 -19.74
C ASP A 35 -1.27 -26.80 -18.74
N LEU A 36 -1.20 -25.66 -18.04
CA LEU A 36 -2.27 -25.19 -17.15
C LEU A 36 -3.37 -24.56 -17.99
N VAL A 37 -4.52 -25.21 -18.10
CA VAL A 37 -5.72 -24.66 -18.73
C VAL A 37 -6.55 -23.98 -17.64
N ILE A 38 -6.46 -22.66 -17.61
CA ILE A 38 -7.29 -21.82 -16.74
C ILE A 38 -8.55 -21.44 -17.53
N PRO A 39 -9.77 -21.64 -16.98
CA PRO A 39 -10.99 -21.21 -17.64
C PRO A 39 -11.02 -19.67 -17.72
N GLU A 40 -11.51 -19.12 -18.84
CA GLU A 40 -11.52 -17.67 -19.12
C GLU A 40 -12.13 -16.84 -17.98
N GLU A 41 -13.22 -17.32 -17.36
CA GLU A 41 -13.90 -16.67 -16.24
C GLU A 41 -12.98 -16.42 -15.03
N ASN A 42 -12.01 -17.31 -14.77
CA ASN A 42 -11.03 -17.12 -13.70
C ASN A 42 -9.94 -16.13 -14.08
N VAL A 43 -9.59 -16.02 -15.37
CA VAL A 43 -8.58 -15.08 -15.86
C VAL A 43 -9.09 -13.64 -15.76
N GLU A 44 -10.33 -13.40 -16.16
CA GLU A 44 -10.95 -12.07 -16.07
C GLU A 44 -11.04 -11.61 -14.61
N ARG A 45 -11.48 -12.49 -13.71
CA ARG A 45 -11.55 -12.18 -12.28
C ARG A 45 -10.18 -11.86 -11.67
N ILE A 46 -9.12 -12.56 -12.07
CA ILE A 46 -7.76 -12.27 -11.60
C ILE A 46 -7.29 -10.93 -12.14
N ALA A 47 -7.56 -10.63 -13.41
CA ALA A 47 -7.21 -9.36 -14.03
C ALA A 47 -7.90 -8.18 -13.33
N GLU A 48 -9.19 -8.30 -13.00
CA GLU A 48 -9.92 -7.26 -12.27
C GLU A 48 -9.34 -6.99 -10.88
N ILE A 49 -9.00 -8.04 -10.12
CA ILE A 49 -8.42 -7.90 -8.78
C ILE A 49 -7.04 -7.23 -8.87
N MET A 50 -6.23 -7.62 -9.86
CA MET A 50 -4.92 -7.03 -10.09
C MET A 50 -5.01 -5.56 -10.48
N CYS A 51 -5.87 -5.19 -11.44
CA CYS A 51 -6.03 -3.80 -11.86
C CYS A 51 -6.46 -2.90 -10.69
N LYS A 52 -7.46 -3.33 -9.90
CA LYS A 52 -7.89 -2.59 -8.69
C LYS A 52 -6.76 -2.44 -7.67
N GLY A 53 -5.95 -3.49 -7.49
CA GLY A 53 -4.79 -3.46 -6.60
C GLY A 53 -3.72 -2.47 -7.07
N PHE A 54 -3.43 -2.44 -8.37
CA PHE A 54 -2.48 -1.50 -8.96
C PHE A 54 -2.95 -0.05 -8.92
N ASP A 55 -4.25 0.21 -9.09
CA ASP A 55 -4.79 1.57 -9.00
C ASP A 55 -4.72 2.10 -7.56
N ALA A 56 -5.12 1.29 -6.57
CA ALA A 56 -4.96 1.63 -5.17
C ALA A 56 -3.48 1.87 -4.78
N PHE A 57 -2.58 1.05 -5.33
CA PHE A 57 -1.14 1.21 -5.12
C PHE A 57 -0.60 2.49 -5.76
N LYS A 58 -0.99 2.80 -6.99
CA LYS A 58 -0.61 4.06 -7.67
C LYS A 58 -1.02 5.27 -6.86
N GLU A 59 -2.26 5.30 -6.36
CA GLU A 59 -2.76 6.40 -5.53
C GLU A 59 -1.98 6.54 -4.21
N ALA A 60 -1.57 5.43 -3.59
CA ALA A 60 -0.72 5.47 -2.42
C ALA A 60 0.68 6.02 -2.75
N LEU A 61 1.23 5.59 -3.89
CA LEU A 61 2.58 5.95 -4.31
C LEU A 61 2.68 7.43 -4.71
N THR A 62 1.70 7.97 -5.42
CA THR A 62 1.66 9.40 -5.75
C THR A 62 1.59 10.27 -4.50
N LYS A 63 0.72 9.94 -3.54
CA LYS A 63 0.64 10.65 -2.25
C LYS A 63 1.96 10.62 -1.49
N THR A 64 2.66 9.48 -1.50
CA THR A 64 3.98 9.37 -0.86
C THR A 64 5.04 10.21 -1.57
N MET A 65 5.03 10.24 -2.92
CA MET A 65 5.96 11.05 -3.70
C MET A 65 5.73 12.54 -3.52
N GLU A 66 4.48 12.99 -3.42
CA GLU A 66 4.14 14.38 -3.13
C GLU A 66 4.63 14.80 -1.74
N ALA A 67 4.42 13.95 -0.73
CA ALA A 67 4.91 14.21 0.63
C ALA A 67 6.45 14.26 0.69
N VAL A 68 7.13 13.33 0.02
CA VAL A 68 8.60 13.30 -0.06
C VAL A 68 9.13 14.49 -0.86
N GLY A 69 8.49 14.86 -1.97
CA GLY A 69 8.85 16.01 -2.78
C GLY A 69 8.74 17.32 -1.98
N ASN A 70 7.63 17.51 -1.27
CA ASN A 70 7.43 18.68 -0.40
C ASN A 70 8.49 18.74 0.71
N LEU A 71 8.81 17.61 1.34
CA LEU A 71 9.89 17.53 2.34
C LEU A 71 11.26 17.87 1.73
N PHE A 72 11.54 17.37 0.53
CA PHE A 72 12.80 17.59 -0.15
C PHE A 72 12.99 19.06 -0.55
N LEU A 73 11.94 19.72 -1.02
CA LEU A 73 11.96 21.15 -1.29
C LEU A 73 12.25 21.95 -0.02
N ILE A 74 11.60 21.62 1.10
CA ILE A 74 11.86 22.28 2.40
C ILE A 74 13.31 22.08 2.86
N ALA A 75 13.85 20.87 2.73
CA ALA A 75 15.22 20.58 3.08
C ALA A 75 16.22 21.31 2.16
N ALA A 76 15.90 21.41 0.86
CA ALA A 76 16.71 22.14 -0.11
C ALA A 76 16.70 23.65 0.13
N ASP A 77 15.56 24.23 0.49
CA ASP A 77 15.42 25.65 0.82
C ASP A 77 16.15 25.99 2.12
N GLY A 78 16.06 25.11 3.14
CA GLY A 78 16.84 25.22 4.37
C GLY A 78 18.37 25.14 4.17
N LEU A 79 18.82 24.43 3.13
CA LEU A 79 20.22 24.36 2.72
C LEU A 79 20.67 25.57 1.89
N ARG A 80 19.75 26.21 1.14
CA ARG A 80 20.04 27.38 0.31
C ARG A 80 20.17 28.69 1.10
N GLY A 81 19.84 28.68 2.39
CA GLY A 81 20.14 29.79 3.31
C GLY A 81 19.14 30.94 3.30
N ASP A 82 18.02 30.78 2.61
CA ASP A 82 16.95 31.78 2.59
C ASP A 82 15.98 31.51 3.75
N ASN A 83 16.12 32.29 4.84
CA ASN A 83 15.29 32.22 6.05
C ASN A 83 13.84 32.72 5.83
N THR A 84 13.25 32.51 4.67
CA THR A 84 11.83 32.83 4.44
C THR A 84 11.00 31.66 4.93
N GLY A 85 10.67 31.70 6.22
CA GLY A 85 9.81 30.72 6.87
C GLY A 85 8.43 30.68 6.21
N GLN A 86 8.23 29.71 5.32
CA GLN A 86 6.93 29.13 5.09
C GLN A 86 6.87 27.83 5.88
N GLN A 87 6.48 27.97 7.15
CA GLN A 87 5.91 26.86 7.89
C GLN A 87 4.79 26.30 7.04
N LEU A 88 4.92 25.05 6.61
CA LEU A 88 3.79 24.26 6.15
C LEU A 88 2.72 24.41 7.23
N LEU A 89 1.65 25.11 6.87
CA LEU A 89 0.39 25.11 7.57
C LEU A 89 -0.17 23.69 7.43
N ILE A 90 0.41 22.76 8.18
CA ILE A 90 -0.37 21.66 8.70
C ILE A 90 -1.35 22.38 9.61
N GLU A 91 -2.58 22.56 9.12
CA GLU A 91 -3.72 22.86 9.95
C GLU A 91 -3.94 21.63 10.84
N GLN A 92 -3.01 21.40 11.78
CA GLN A 92 -3.31 20.64 12.96
C GLN A 92 -4.33 21.51 13.67
N GLN A 93 -5.59 21.14 13.49
CA GLN A 93 -6.66 21.55 14.36
C GLN A 93 -6.31 21.06 15.76
N GLU A 94 -5.44 21.81 16.43
CA GLU A 94 -5.06 21.56 17.81
C GLU A 94 -6.36 21.58 18.62
N PRO A 95 -6.62 20.55 19.43
CA PRO A 95 -7.85 20.51 20.21
C PRO A 95 -7.88 21.76 21.09
N ALA A 96 -9.01 22.49 21.06
CA ALA A 96 -9.19 23.82 21.66
C ALA A 96 -8.67 23.97 23.11
N VAL A 97 -8.54 22.85 23.83
CA VAL A 97 -7.94 22.75 25.17
C VAL A 97 -6.47 23.21 25.19
N VAL A 98 -5.65 22.86 24.20
CA VAL A 98 -4.21 23.19 24.18
C VAL A 98 -4.01 24.70 24.00
N LEU A 99 -4.80 25.34 23.13
CA LEU A 99 -4.78 26.80 22.94
C LEU A 99 -5.18 27.56 24.20
N ALA A 100 -6.20 27.08 24.93
CA ALA A 100 -6.63 27.69 26.18
C ALA A 100 -5.54 27.65 27.26
N THR A 101 -4.82 26.53 27.38
CA THR A 101 -3.71 26.39 28.34
C THR A 101 -2.53 27.31 27.99
N ALA A 102 -2.15 27.40 26.71
CA ALA A 102 -1.08 28.28 26.26
C ALA A 102 -1.38 29.77 26.51
N LEU A 103 -2.63 30.20 26.28
CA LEU A 103 -3.06 31.57 26.58
C LEU A 103 -3.08 31.88 28.08
N ALA A 104 -3.49 30.91 28.91
CA ALA A 104 -3.48 31.05 30.37
C ALA A 104 -2.05 31.17 30.92
N GLU A 105 -1.10 30.40 30.40
CA GLU A 105 0.31 30.51 30.77
C GLU A 105 0.93 31.85 30.39
N ARG A 106 0.62 32.38 29.20
CA ARG A 106 1.07 33.71 28.77
C ARG A 106 0.54 34.80 29.70
N ARG A 107 -0.74 34.75 30.07
CA ARG A 107 -1.34 35.70 31.04
C ARG A 107 -0.66 35.62 32.41
N LYS A 108 -0.38 34.41 32.93
CA LYS A 108 0.34 34.25 34.21
C LYS A 108 1.74 34.85 34.17
N LYS A 109 2.51 34.63 33.10
CA LYS A 109 3.85 35.22 32.92
C LYS A 109 3.79 36.74 32.89
N GLU A 110 2.80 37.31 32.21
CA GLU A 110 2.63 38.76 32.13
C GLU A 110 2.23 39.37 33.49
N CYS A 111 1.32 38.73 34.24
CA CYS A 111 0.98 39.12 35.60
C CYS A 111 2.20 39.08 36.52
N ASN A 112 3.03 38.02 36.42
CA ASN A 112 4.24 37.90 37.24
C ASN A 112 5.27 38.99 36.91
N ARG A 113 5.43 39.35 35.62
CA ARG A 113 6.26 40.47 35.18
C ARG A 113 5.77 41.82 35.72
N LYS A 114 4.45 42.07 35.72
CA LYS A 114 3.87 43.30 36.29
C LYS A 114 4.06 43.38 37.80
N ARG A 115 3.89 42.26 38.50
CA ARG A 115 4.15 42.14 39.95
C ARG A 115 5.61 42.41 40.29
N LEU A 116 6.55 41.85 39.54
CA LEU A 116 7.99 42.13 39.67
C LEU A 116 8.29 43.63 39.49
N ARG A 117 7.69 44.29 38.49
CA ARG A 117 7.88 45.73 38.28
C ARG A 117 7.33 46.61 39.40
N GLN A 118 6.27 46.18 40.09
CA GLN A 118 5.74 46.89 41.26
C GLN A 118 6.62 46.74 42.50
N TRP A 119 7.33 45.63 42.65
CA TRP A 119 8.26 45.42 43.77
C TRP A 119 9.60 46.17 43.62
N HIS A 120 9.93 46.64 42.42
CA HIS A 120 11.16 47.37 42.11
C HIS A 120 10.97 48.91 42.00
N ARG A 121 9.84 49.45 42.46
CA ARG A 121 9.62 50.89 42.71
C ARG A 121 9.58 51.15 44.20
#